data_AF-A0A261C187-F1
#
_entry.id   AF-A0A261C187-F1
#
_cell.length_a   1.000
_cell.length_b   1.000
_cell.length_c   1.000
_cell.angle_alpha   90.00
_cell.angle_beta   90.00
_cell.angle_gamma   90.00
#
_symmetry.space_group_name_H-M   'P 1'
#
loop_
_entity.id
_entity.type
_entity.pdbx_description
1 polymer ?
#
loop_
_entity_poly.entity_id
_entity_poly.type
_entity_poly.pdbx_seq_one_letter_code
_entity_poly.pdbx_strand_id
1 'polypeptide(L)'
;MARFQMRLLAFIRIEEKETRFCGIRIPNKPLAILLALLQLSISVASFLQVQFALEFEKVNFCFQHVYSFYKHKKIFECHSDIPNNSSLELKIENSFTFQTHFLAHDIIIFDFGLMHRVLGTNECVANYLDGGYMRFAWTIEQSTALSISLVSLICLPKPLWLLWPGLLMQSSYTLGLSVLTMATAPKILEALGGIIDFELALIFSVYSMGFAMNWLFTFVLWHYYWHRERKLMAERGIFPPPEFV
;
A
#
# COMPACT_ATOMS: atom_id res chain seq x y z
N MET A 1 10.21 19.54 27.16
CA MET A 1 9.10 18.89 26.44
C MET A 1 9.64 18.41 25.11
N ALA A 2 9.72 17.09 24.89
CA ALA A 2 10.41 16.54 23.72
C ALA A 2 9.65 16.86 22.43
N ARG A 3 10.26 17.66 21.56
CA ARG A 3 9.78 17.92 20.21
C ARG A 3 9.87 16.59 19.46
N PHE A 4 8.75 15.91 19.21
CA PHE A 4 8.73 14.70 18.38
C PHE A 4 8.98 15.12 16.93
N GLN A 5 10.25 15.37 16.60
CA GLN A 5 10.73 15.54 15.24
C GLN A 5 11.37 14.22 14.82
N MET A 6 10.67 13.45 13.98
CA MET A 6 11.29 12.31 13.31
C MET A 6 11.93 12.79 12.01
N ARG A 7 13.25 12.65 11.91
CA ARG A 7 14.01 12.84 10.68
C ARG A 7 14.09 11.47 10.01
N LEU A 8 13.29 11.24 8.97
CA LEU A 8 13.27 9.94 8.30
C LEU A 8 14.46 9.77 7.34
N LEU A 9 14.83 10.85 6.65
CA LEU A 9 15.93 10.93 5.68
C LEU A 9 16.51 12.35 5.71
N ALA A 10 17.74 12.56 5.23
CA ALA A 10 18.40 13.87 5.17
C ALA A 10 17.57 14.97 4.47
N PHE A 11 16.60 14.57 3.64
CA PHE A 11 15.76 15.44 2.81
C PHE A 11 14.30 15.56 3.25
N ILE A 12 13.84 14.74 4.20
CA ILE A 12 12.44 14.72 4.66
C ILE A 12 12.38 15.00 6.16
N ARG A 13 11.78 16.14 6.51
CA ARG A 13 11.53 16.53 7.91
C ARG A 13 10.04 16.60 8.15
N ILE A 14 9.52 15.67 8.94
CA ILE A 14 8.11 15.64 9.30
C ILE A 14 7.95 16.43 10.61
N GLU A 15 7.34 17.61 10.52
CA GLU A 15 6.94 18.41 11.66
C GLU A 15 5.44 18.19 11.90
N GLU A 16 4.95 18.61 13.07
CA GLU A 16 3.58 18.29 13.52
C GLU A 16 2.51 18.91 12.61
N LYS A 17 2.76 20.13 12.13
CA LYS A 17 1.83 20.87 11.26
C LYS A 17 2.11 20.64 9.77
N GLU A 18 3.38 20.53 9.41
CA GLU A 18 3.86 20.56 8.02
C GLU A 18 4.99 19.53 7.83
N THR A 19 5.00 18.89 6.67
CA THR A 19 6.09 18.02 6.23
C THR A 19 6.94 18.79 5.24
N ARG A 20 8.26 18.81 5.46
CA ARG A 20 9.21 19.46 4.57
C ARG A 20 9.87 18.43 3.67
N PHE A 21 9.67 18.58 2.37
CA PHE A 21 10.40 17.84 1.33
C PHE A 21 11.41 18.77 0.69
N CYS A 22 12.71 18.49 0.84
CA CYS A 22 13.79 19.29 0.23
C CYS A 22 13.66 20.81 0.45
N GLY A 23 13.13 21.22 1.62
CA GLY A 23 12.89 22.64 1.97
C GLY A 23 11.49 23.18 1.65
N ILE A 24 10.70 22.50 0.81
CA ILE A 24 9.31 22.87 0.51
C ILE A 24 8.40 22.44 1.64
N ARG A 25 7.63 23.37 2.21
CA ARG A 25 6.68 23.10 3.30
C ARG A 25 5.32 22.68 2.74
N ILE A 26 4.90 21.46 3.04
CA ILE A 26 3.60 20.93 2.65
C ILE A 26 2.78 20.69 3.93
N PRO A 27 1.57 21.28 4.05
CA PRO A 27 0.72 21.03 5.22
C PRO A 27 0.28 19.56 5.29
N ASN A 28 0.27 19.00 6.50
CA ASN A 28 0.02 17.57 6.71
C ASN A 28 -1.40 17.14 6.33
N LYS A 29 -2.39 18.04 6.42
CA LYS A 29 -3.80 17.74 6.09
C LYS A 29 -3.99 17.32 4.62
N PRO A 30 -3.66 18.15 3.61
CA PRO A 30 -3.81 17.75 2.21
C PRO A 30 -2.89 16.60 1.83
N LEU A 31 -1.71 16.48 2.45
CA LEU A 31 -0.81 15.36 2.22
C LEU A 31 -1.42 14.04 2.71
N ALA A 32 -2.01 14.03 3.91
CA ALA A 32 -2.73 12.87 4.45
C ALA A 32 -3.94 12.50 3.59
N ILE A 33 -4.70 13.48 3.07
CA ILE A 33 -5.83 13.24 2.16
C ILE A 33 -5.34 12.62 0.84
N LEU A 34 -4.30 13.20 0.23
CA LEU A 34 -3.72 12.70 -1.02
C LEU A 34 -3.24 11.25 -0.87
N LEU A 35 -2.47 10.97 0.18
CA LEU A 35 -1.94 9.63 0.44
C LEU A 35 -3.04 8.64 0.81
N ALA A 36 -4.06 9.06 1.56
CA ALA A 36 -5.23 8.22 1.84
C ALA A 36 -6.04 7.92 0.58
N LEU A 37 -6.20 8.89 -0.33
CA LEU A 37 -6.85 8.67 -1.63
C LEU A 37 -6.05 7.73 -2.52
N LEU A 38 -4.73 7.87 -2.57
CA LEU A 38 -3.86 6.97 -3.32
C LEU A 38 -3.88 5.55 -2.75
N GLN A 39 -3.81 5.41 -1.43
CA GLN A 39 -3.88 4.08 -0.79
C GLN A 39 -5.27 3.47 -0.93
N LEU A 40 -6.33 4.29 -0.87
CA LEU A 40 -7.69 3.83 -1.13
C LEU A 40 -7.84 3.42 -2.59
N SER A 41 -7.28 4.15 -3.56
CA SER A 41 -7.33 3.75 -4.96
C SER A 41 -6.58 2.45 -5.20
N ILE A 42 -5.45 2.21 -4.54
CA ILE A 42 -4.73 0.92 -4.59
C ILE A 42 -5.55 -0.19 -3.95
N SER A 43 -6.14 0.03 -2.78
CA SER A 43 -6.97 -0.96 -2.08
C SER A 43 -8.24 -1.30 -2.87
N VAL A 44 -8.89 -0.28 -3.43
CA VAL A 44 -10.03 -0.43 -4.33
C VAL A 44 -9.60 -1.08 -5.64
N ALA A 45 -8.46 -0.73 -6.23
CA ALA A 45 -7.94 -1.38 -7.44
C ALA A 45 -7.55 -2.85 -7.21
N SER A 46 -7.13 -3.19 -5.99
CA SER A 46 -6.85 -4.56 -5.60
C SER A 46 -8.13 -5.36 -5.34
N PHE A 47 -9.19 -4.72 -4.84
CA PHE A 47 -10.49 -5.35 -4.58
C PHE A 47 -11.35 -5.44 -5.85
N LEU A 48 -11.54 -4.31 -6.52
CA LEU A 48 -12.07 -4.13 -7.86
C LEU A 48 -10.87 -4.01 -8.80
N GLN A 49 -10.53 -5.04 -9.55
CA GLN A 49 -9.46 -5.01 -10.55
C GLN A 49 -9.81 -4.04 -11.70
N VAL A 50 -9.75 -2.72 -11.45
CA VAL A 50 -10.04 -1.66 -12.40
C VAL A 50 -8.71 -1.26 -13.04
N GLN A 51 -8.57 -1.68 -14.28
CA GLN A 51 -7.61 -1.09 -15.18
C GLN A 51 -8.07 0.30 -15.58
N PHE A 52 -7.25 1.31 -15.29
CA PHE A 52 -7.44 2.67 -15.78
C PHE A 52 -7.14 2.68 -17.29
N ALA A 53 -8.16 2.53 -18.11
CA ALA A 53 -8.09 2.81 -19.54
C ALA A 53 -8.65 4.21 -19.79
N LEU A 54 -7.76 5.13 -20.18
CA LEU A 54 -8.18 6.30 -20.94
C LEU A 54 -8.71 5.80 -22.29
N GLU A 55 -9.93 6.23 -22.58
CA GLU A 55 -10.73 6.09 -23.81
C GLU A 55 -11.43 4.75 -24.13
N PHE A 56 -12.76 4.89 -24.14
CA PHE A 56 -13.78 4.25 -24.99
C PHE A 56 -13.95 2.70 -24.98
N GLU A 57 -15.19 2.34 -24.64
CA GLU A 57 -15.89 1.05 -24.83
C GLU A 57 -15.62 -0.13 -23.88
N LYS A 58 -16.70 -0.46 -23.13
CA LYS A 58 -17.08 -1.75 -22.52
C LYS A 58 -16.12 -2.32 -21.47
N VAL A 59 -16.30 -1.82 -20.25
CA VAL A 59 -15.69 -2.31 -19.01
C VAL A 59 -16.36 -3.62 -18.56
N ASN A 60 -15.67 -4.75 -18.63
CA ASN A 60 -16.02 -5.98 -17.93
C ASN A 60 -15.26 -6.02 -16.59
N PHE A 61 -16.01 -5.93 -15.49
CA PHE A 61 -15.49 -6.08 -14.13
C PHE A 61 -14.95 -7.50 -13.96
N CYS A 62 -13.67 -7.64 -13.62
CA CYS A 62 -13.15 -8.91 -13.14
C CYS A 62 -12.56 -8.67 -11.76
N PHE A 63 -13.08 -9.37 -10.77
CA PHE A 63 -12.56 -9.37 -9.41
C PHE A 63 -11.61 -10.55 -9.29
N GLN A 64 -10.39 -10.37 -8.79
CA GLN A 64 -9.43 -11.47 -8.64
C GLN A 64 -9.99 -12.59 -7.74
N HIS A 65 -10.64 -12.21 -6.64
CA HIS A 65 -11.25 -13.14 -5.70
C HIS A 65 -12.58 -13.74 -6.19
N VAL A 66 -13.46 -12.96 -6.84
CA VAL A 66 -14.74 -13.49 -7.36
C VAL A 66 -14.52 -14.39 -8.58
N TYR A 67 -13.57 -14.03 -9.45
CA TYR A 67 -13.21 -14.83 -10.62
C TYR A 67 -12.53 -16.14 -10.22
N SER A 68 -11.57 -16.09 -9.29
CA SER A 68 -10.93 -17.29 -8.72
C SER A 68 -11.96 -18.21 -8.05
N PHE A 69 -12.89 -17.64 -7.27
CA PHE A 69 -13.94 -18.41 -6.60
C PHE A 69 -14.90 -19.06 -7.61
N TYR A 70 -15.32 -18.32 -8.64
CA TYR A 70 -16.29 -18.80 -9.61
C TYR A 70 -15.72 -19.90 -10.53
N LYS A 71 -14.46 -19.76 -10.96
CA LYS A 71 -13.85 -20.66 -11.95
C LYS A 71 -13.04 -21.80 -11.34
N HIS A 72 -12.32 -21.54 -10.24
CA HIS A 72 -11.40 -22.50 -9.63
C HIS A 72 -11.91 -23.06 -8.29
N LYS A 73 -13.06 -22.57 -7.78
CA LYS A 73 -13.60 -22.89 -6.43
C LYS A 73 -12.62 -22.62 -5.29
N LYS A 74 -11.59 -21.81 -5.53
CA LYS A 74 -10.58 -21.36 -4.56
C LYS A 74 -10.58 -19.84 -4.51
N ILE A 75 -10.40 -19.26 -3.32
CA ILE A 75 -10.54 -17.81 -3.12
C ILE A 75 -9.37 -16.99 -3.69
N PHE A 76 -8.22 -17.61 -3.91
CA PHE A 76 -7.08 -17.03 -4.62
C PHE A 76 -6.19 -18.16 -5.13
N GLU A 77 -5.86 -18.16 -6.43
CA GLU A 77 -4.91 -19.10 -7.03
C GLU A 77 -3.92 -18.29 -7.87
N CYS A 78 -2.77 -17.93 -7.29
CA CYS A 78 -1.67 -17.29 -8.02
C CYS A 78 -0.64 -18.35 -8.45
N HIS A 79 -0.35 -18.44 -9.75
CA HIS A 79 0.80 -19.19 -10.28
C HIS A 79 1.79 -18.21 -10.89
N SER A 80 3.05 -18.30 -10.50
CA SER A 80 4.13 -17.40 -10.96
C SER A 80 4.78 -17.88 -12.26
N ASP A 81 4.50 -19.13 -12.68
CA ASP A 81 5.03 -19.73 -13.90
C ASP A 81 4.29 -19.20 -15.15
N ILE A 82 4.75 -18.08 -15.69
CA ILE A 82 4.32 -17.59 -17.00
C ILE A 82 5.20 -18.23 -18.09
N PRO A 83 4.66 -19.08 -18.98
CA PRO A 83 5.46 -19.65 -20.07
C PRO A 83 5.79 -18.56 -21.09
N ASN A 84 7.08 -18.20 -21.18
CA ASN A 84 7.63 -17.19 -22.10
C ASN A 84 7.52 -17.55 -23.61
N ASN A 85 6.77 -18.60 -23.97
CA ASN A 85 6.91 -19.27 -25.27
C ASN A 85 5.59 -19.68 -25.95
N SER A 86 4.52 -18.89 -25.84
CA SER A 86 3.35 -19.04 -26.71
C SER A 86 3.30 -17.91 -27.74
N SER A 87 4.15 -18.04 -28.76
CA SER A 87 4.00 -17.30 -30.01
C SER A 87 2.68 -17.70 -30.70
N LEU A 88 1.86 -16.69 -31.01
CA LEU A 88 1.03 -16.61 -32.24
C LEU A 88 -0.37 -17.29 -32.31
N GLU A 89 -0.99 -17.74 -31.23
CA GLU A 89 -2.43 -18.08 -31.18
C GLU A 89 -2.95 -17.68 -29.77
N LEU A 90 -3.84 -16.73 -29.50
CA LEU A 90 -4.90 -16.09 -30.25
C LEU A 90 -4.91 -14.57 -30.00
N LYS A 91 -4.84 -13.78 -31.08
CA LYS A 91 -5.16 -12.33 -31.11
C LYS A 91 -6.65 -11.99 -30.86
N ILE A 92 -7.45 -12.92 -30.36
CA ILE A 92 -8.85 -12.71 -29.89
C ILE A 92 -8.88 -12.60 -28.34
N GLU A 93 -7.74 -12.82 -27.67
CA GLU A 93 -7.61 -13.10 -26.24
C GLU A 93 -7.16 -11.91 -25.39
N ASN A 94 -7.22 -10.68 -25.92
CA ASN A 94 -6.60 -9.49 -25.29
C ASN A 94 -7.21 -9.07 -23.92
N SER A 95 -8.39 -9.54 -23.53
CA SER A 95 -8.92 -9.36 -22.15
C SER A 95 -8.50 -10.48 -21.19
N PHE A 96 -8.16 -11.68 -21.69
CA PHE A 96 -7.97 -12.88 -20.88
C PHE A 96 -6.50 -13.15 -20.54
N THR A 97 -5.56 -12.82 -21.44
CA THR A 97 -4.11 -12.89 -21.18
C THR A 97 -3.66 -11.84 -20.15
N PHE A 98 -4.29 -10.68 -20.13
CA PHE A 98 -4.07 -9.69 -19.06
C PHE A 98 -4.53 -10.24 -17.71
N GLN A 99 -5.64 -10.98 -17.68
CA GLN A 99 -6.20 -11.56 -16.45
C GLN A 99 -5.28 -12.61 -15.80
N THR A 100 -4.59 -13.41 -16.60
CA THR A 100 -3.64 -14.44 -16.10
C THR A 100 -2.34 -13.83 -15.61
N HIS A 101 -1.78 -12.84 -16.32
CA HIS A 101 -0.61 -12.09 -15.84
C HIS A 101 -0.90 -11.35 -14.54
N PHE A 102 -2.10 -10.81 -14.35
CA PHE A 102 -2.46 -10.12 -13.12
C PHE A 102 -2.71 -11.06 -11.93
N LEU A 103 -3.00 -12.34 -12.19
CA LEU A 103 -3.08 -13.37 -11.16
C LEU A 103 -1.70 -13.70 -10.56
N ALA A 104 -0.62 -13.45 -11.30
CA ALA A 104 0.76 -13.74 -10.93
C ALA A 104 1.45 -12.64 -10.10
N HIS A 105 0.83 -11.46 -9.95
CA HIS A 105 1.41 -10.30 -9.26
C HIS A 105 0.53 -9.87 -8.09
N ASP A 106 1.17 -9.51 -6.97
CA ASP A 106 0.50 -9.06 -5.75
C ASP A 106 0.74 -7.57 -5.51
N ILE A 107 -0.24 -6.77 -5.91
CA ILE A 107 -0.21 -5.30 -5.84
C ILE A 107 -0.22 -4.81 -4.38
N ILE A 108 -0.84 -5.56 -3.46
CA ILE A 108 -0.94 -5.16 -2.04
C ILE A 108 0.43 -5.19 -1.38
N ILE A 109 1.29 -6.12 -1.75
CA ILE A 109 2.63 -6.25 -1.14
C ILE A 109 3.71 -5.68 -2.08
N PHE A 110 3.33 -5.17 -3.25
CA PHE A 110 4.24 -4.76 -4.31
C PHE A 110 5.17 -5.92 -4.76
N ASP A 111 4.66 -7.15 -4.69
CA ASP A 111 5.38 -8.35 -5.10
C ASP A 111 5.05 -8.66 -6.56
N PHE A 112 5.89 -8.15 -7.44
CA PHE A 112 5.80 -8.35 -8.88
C PHE A 112 6.73 -9.49 -9.34
N GLY A 113 6.71 -10.62 -8.64
CA GLY A 113 7.61 -11.75 -8.90
C GLY A 113 8.97 -11.64 -8.21
N LEU A 114 9.11 -10.72 -7.24
CA LEU A 114 10.33 -10.62 -6.43
C LEU A 114 10.54 -11.90 -5.63
N MET A 115 9.47 -12.36 -4.98
CA MET A 115 9.55 -13.53 -4.10
C MET A 115 9.73 -14.82 -4.88
N HIS A 116 9.15 -14.94 -6.07
CA HIS A 116 9.43 -16.05 -6.99
C HIS A 116 10.93 -16.14 -7.31
N ARG A 117 11.56 -15.00 -7.67
CA ARG A 117 12.99 -14.97 -8.04
C ARG A 117 13.93 -15.15 -6.85
N VAL A 118 13.54 -14.70 -5.66
CA VAL A 118 14.36 -14.74 -4.44
C VAL A 118 14.22 -16.06 -3.67
N LEU A 119 13.02 -16.64 -3.64
CA LEU A 119 12.71 -17.87 -2.89
C LEU A 119 12.63 -19.12 -3.79
N GLY A 120 12.53 -18.96 -5.11
CA GLY A 120 12.40 -20.07 -6.06
C GLY A 120 11.07 -20.80 -5.98
N THR A 121 9.99 -20.13 -5.55
CA THR A 121 8.67 -20.74 -5.36
C THR A 121 7.80 -20.56 -6.60
N ASN A 122 7.20 -21.64 -7.12
CA ASN A 122 6.36 -21.60 -8.33
C ASN A 122 4.99 -20.90 -8.13
N GLU A 123 4.59 -20.71 -6.87
CA GLU A 123 3.38 -19.98 -6.49
C GLU A 123 3.73 -18.69 -5.73
N CYS A 124 2.80 -17.72 -5.70
CA CYS A 124 2.92 -16.55 -4.84
C CYS A 124 3.07 -16.97 -3.36
N VAL A 125 3.90 -16.26 -2.59
CA VAL A 125 4.02 -16.44 -1.11
C VAL A 125 2.65 -16.36 -0.41
N ALA A 126 1.72 -15.61 -1.00
CA ALA A 126 0.32 -15.54 -0.63
C ALA A 126 -0.38 -16.90 -0.50
N ASN A 127 -0.17 -17.81 -1.45
CA ASN A 127 -0.84 -19.10 -1.46
C ASN A 127 -0.34 -19.99 -0.33
N TYR A 128 0.95 -19.92 -0.01
CA TYR A 128 1.58 -20.72 1.05
C TYR A 128 1.13 -20.32 2.47
N LEU A 129 0.57 -19.12 2.64
CA LEU A 129 0.17 -18.58 3.95
C LEU A 129 -1.36 -18.52 4.13
N ASP A 130 -2.16 -19.19 3.30
CA ASP A 130 -3.61 -18.94 3.17
C ASP A 130 -3.93 -17.43 3.02
N GLY A 131 -2.96 -16.69 2.48
CA GLY A 131 -2.95 -15.25 2.41
C GLY A 131 -4.06 -14.70 1.53
N GLY A 132 -4.65 -15.50 0.63
CA GLY A 132 -5.78 -15.09 -0.20
C GLY A 132 -6.99 -14.63 0.63
N TYR A 133 -7.38 -15.39 1.65
CA TYR A 133 -8.50 -15.03 2.55
C TYR A 133 -8.14 -13.85 3.45
N MET A 134 -6.92 -13.86 3.98
CA MET A 134 -6.44 -12.78 4.84
C MET A 134 -6.36 -11.45 4.08
N ARG A 135 -5.93 -11.46 2.82
CA ARG A 135 -5.87 -10.28 1.93
C ARG A 135 -7.25 -9.79 1.50
N PHE A 136 -8.18 -10.72 1.27
CA PHE A 136 -9.57 -10.35 0.99
C PHE A 136 -10.21 -9.64 2.19
N ALA A 137 -10.10 -10.20 3.40
CA ALA A 137 -10.58 -9.55 4.62
C ALA A 137 -9.87 -8.21 4.85
N TRP A 138 -8.54 -8.20 4.70
CA TRP A 138 -7.72 -7.01 4.82
C TRP A 138 -8.14 -5.88 3.88
N THR A 139 -8.39 -6.16 2.59
CA THR A 139 -8.79 -5.13 1.62
C THR A 139 -10.14 -4.51 1.95
N ILE A 140 -11.08 -5.28 2.49
CA ILE A 140 -12.37 -4.76 2.98
C ILE A 140 -12.15 -3.86 4.21
N GLU A 141 -11.42 -4.33 5.20
CA GLU A 141 -11.14 -3.59 6.44
C GLU A 141 -10.33 -2.31 6.16
N GLN A 142 -9.32 -2.39 5.30
CA GLN A 142 -8.49 -1.25 4.90
C GLN A 142 -9.31 -0.22 4.10
N SER A 143 -10.14 -0.65 3.14
CA SER A 143 -10.96 0.27 2.35
C SER A 143 -12.00 0.98 3.21
N THR A 144 -12.60 0.27 4.16
CA THR A 144 -13.57 0.87 5.11
C THR A 144 -12.87 1.84 6.08
N ALA A 145 -11.72 1.46 6.65
CA ALA A 145 -10.95 2.31 7.56
C ALA A 145 -10.45 3.60 6.88
N LEU A 146 -9.97 3.51 5.63
CA LEU A 146 -9.54 4.68 4.85
C LEU A 146 -10.73 5.57 4.45
N SER A 147 -11.87 4.97 4.10
CA SER A 147 -13.08 5.74 3.78
C SER A 147 -13.58 6.56 4.99
N ILE A 148 -13.62 5.94 6.17
CA ILE A 148 -13.98 6.64 7.43
C ILE A 148 -12.98 7.76 7.72
N SER A 149 -11.69 7.48 7.53
CA SER A 149 -10.63 8.48 7.74
C SER A 149 -10.74 9.66 6.78
N LEU A 150 -11.04 9.43 5.49
CA LEU A 150 -11.28 10.49 4.51
C LEU A 150 -12.49 11.35 4.87
N VAL A 151 -13.60 10.72 5.29
CA VAL A 151 -14.78 11.45 5.78
C VAL A 151 -14.44 12.31 7.00
N SER A 152 -13.61 11.82 7.91
CA SER A 152 -13.13 12.60 9.06
C SER A 152 -12.24 13.78 8.65
N LEU A 153 -11.34 13.58 7.69
CA LEU A 153 -10.41 14.61 7.22
C LEU A 153 -11.11 15.73 6.45
N ILE A 154 -12.16 15.39 5.68
CA ILE A 154 -12.88 16.32 4.80
C ILE A 154 -14.11 16.91 5.49
N CYS A 155 -15.02 16.05 5.99
CA CYS A 155 -16.36 16.46 6.43
C CYS A 155 -16.48 16.68 7.95
N LEU A 156 -15.81 15.85 8.76
CA LEU A 156 -16.00 15.83 10.22
C LEU A 156 -14.68 16.02 10.97
N PRO A 157 -14.17 17.27 11.07
CA PRO A 157 -12.88 17.51 11.71
C PRO A 157 -12.91 17.28 13.24
N LYS A 158 -14.06 17.39 13.90
CA LYS A 158 -14.17 17.40 15.37
C LYS A 158 -13.95 16.03 16.03
N PRO A 159 -14.57 14.92 15.60
CA PRO A 159 -14.36 13.62 16.26
C PRO A 159 -12.99 13.03 15.91
N LEU A 160 -12.03 13.14 16.82
CA LEU A 160 -10.69 12.56 16.65
C LEU A 160 -10.71 11.03 16.62
N TRP A 161 -11.63 10.41 17.34
CA TRP A 161 -11.82 8.96 17.39
C TRP A 161 -12.06 8.34 16.00
N LEU A 162 -12.67 9.09 15.06
CA LEU A 162 -12.94 8.60 13.70
C LEU A 162 -11.66 8.33 12.89
N LEU A 163 -10.51 8.90 13.27
CA LEU A 163 -9.24 8.66 12.59
C LEU A 163 -8.55 7.36 13.07
N TRP A 164 -8.98 6.80 14.21
CA TRP A 164 -8.32 5.64 14.83
C TRP A 164 -8.33 4.39 13.95
N PRO A 165 -9.43 4.00 13.29
CA PRO A 165 -9.42 2.83 12.42
C PRO A 165 -8.37 2.95 11.32
N GLY A 166 -8.27 4.10 10.66
CA GLY A 166 -7.24 4.32 9.63
C GLY A 166 -5.83 4.34 10.17
N LEU A 167 -5.60 4.94 11.34
CA LEU A 167 -4.30 4.94 12.01
C LEU A 167 -3.84 3.52 12.35
N LEU A 168 -4.72 2.72 12.97
CA LEU A 168 -4.41 1.36 13.37
C LEU A 168 -4.15 0.46 12.16
N MET A 169 -5.05 0.51 11.17
CA MET A 169 -4.92 -0.30 9.96
C MET A 169 -3.71 0.09 9.10
N GLN A 170 -3.44 1.39 8.92
CA GLN A 170 -2.25 1.83 8.19
C GLN A 170 -0.94 1.48 8.93
N SER A 171 -0.94 1.52 10.26
CA SER A 171 0.21 1.13 11.07
C SER A 171 0.45 -0.38 11.00
N SER A 172 -0.59 -1.20 11.13
CA SER A 172 -0.46 -2.66 11.02
C SER A 172 -0.04 -3.09 9.62
N TYR A 173 -0.49 -2.39 8.57
CA TYR A 173 -0.03 -2.63 7.20
C TYR A 173 1.47 -2.44 7.04
N THR A 174 1.96 -1.27 7.49
CA THR A 174 3.36 -0.88 7.35
C THR A 174 4.27 -1.77 8.20
N LEU A 175 3.81 -2.17 9.39
CA LEU A 175 4.48 -3.16 10.22
C LEU A 175 4.50 -4.54 9.56
N GLY A 176 3.39 -4.99 8.98
CA GLY A 176 3.31 -6.25 8.23
C GLY A 176 4.29 -6.30 7.07
N LEU A 177 4.36 -5.23 6.27
CA LEU A 177 5.37 -5.10 5.21
C LEU A 177 6.80 -5.14 5.78
N SER A 178 7.05 -4.49 6.93
CA SER A 178 8.37 -4.48 7.56
C SER A 178 8.81 -5.85 8.05
N VAL A 179 7.90 -6.62 8.63
CA VAL A 179 8.15 -8.01 9.06
C VAL A 179 8.45 -8.88 7.84
N LEU A 180 7.70 -8.71 6.74
CA LEU A 180 7.94 -9.44 5.51
C LEU A 180 9.31 -9.09 4.91
N THR A 181 9.65 -7.80 4.82
CA THR A 181 10.98 -7.34 4.37
C THR A 181 12.07 -7.94 5.24
N MET A 182 11.90 -7.96 6.57
CA MET A 182 12.88 -8.54 7.50
C MET A 182 13.03 -10.04 7.33
N ALA A 183 11.91 -10.77 7.14
CA ALA A 183 11.93 -12.21 6.93
C ALA A 183 12.61 -12.60 5.60
N THR A 184 12.46 -11.75 4.57
CA THR A 184 13.00 -11.99 3.23
C THR A 184 14.37 -11.34 2.99
N ALA A 185 14.80 -10.43 3.88
CA ALA A 185 16.08 -9.74 3.84
C ALA A 185 17.30 -10.65 3.60
N PRO A 186 17.50 -11.79 4.29
CA PRO A 186 18.67 -12.63 4.04
C PRO A 186 18.71 -13.16 2.59
N LYS A 187 17.55 -13.49 2.04
CA LYS A 187 17.43 -14.02 0.67
C LYS A 187 17.57 -12.93 -0.39
N ILE A 188 17.05 -11.73 -0.10
CA ILE A 188 17.29 -10.55 -0.94
C ILE A 188 18.78 -10.20 -0.97
N LEU A 189 19.47 -10.25 0.17
CA LEU A 189 20.90 -10.00 0.26
C LEU A 189 21.72 -11.05 -0.50
N GLU A 190 21.33 -12.32 -0.42
CA GLU A 190 21.94 -13.40 -1.20
C GLU A 190 21.77 -13.15 -2.71
N ALA A 191 20.58 -12.75 -3.16
CA ALA A 191 20.31 -12.42 -4.56
C ALA A 191 21.07 -11.17 -5.03
N LEU A 192 21.22 -10.14 -4.18
CA LEU A 192 21.97 -8.92 -4.48
C LEU A 192 23.50 -9.13 -4.45
N GLY A 193 23.98 -10.13 -3.69
CA GLY A 193 25.39 -10.52 -3.65
C GLY A 193 25.85 -11.30 -4.89
N GLY A 194 24.91 -11.76 -5.72
CA GLY A 194 25.16 -12.42 -7.01
C GLY A 194 25.29 -11.44 -8.18
N ILE A 195 25.05 -11.94 -9.40
CA ILE A 195 24.98 -11.09 -10.59
C ILE A 195 23.65 -10.33 -10.56
N ILE A 196 23.72 -9.01 -10.43
CA ILE A 196 22.52 -8.17 -10.39
C ILE A 196 22.01 -7.94 -11.81
N ASP A 197 20.89 -8.58 -12.14
CA ASP A 197 20.15 -8.31 -13.37
C ASP A 197 19.35 -7.00 -13.26
N PHE A 198 19.21 -6.28 -14.38
CA PHE A 198 18.42 -5.04 -14.43
C PHE A 198 16.95 -5.25 -14.02
N GLU A 199 16.38 -6.41 -14.39
CA GLU A 199 15.01 -6.78 -14.03
C GLU A 199 14.83 -6.96 -12.52
N LEU A 200 15.77 -7.65 -11.86
CA LEU A 200 15.75 -7.82 -10.40
C LEU A 200 15.89 -6.47 -9.68
N ALA A 201 16.77 -5.59 -10.18
CA ALA A 201 16.94 -4.25 -9.63
C ALA A 201 15.66 -3.41 -9.76
N LEU A 202 14.95 -3.50 -10.90
CA LEU A 202 13.70 -2.80 -11.12
C LEU A 202 12.61 -3.29 -10.17
N ILE A 203 12.38 -4.60 -10.08
CA ILE A 203 11.35 -5.18 -9.21
C ILE A 203 11.65 -4.84 -7.74
N PHE A 204 12.91 -4.96 -7.31
CA PHE A 204 13.33 -4.58 -5.96
C PHE A 204 13.14 -3.07 -5.68
N SER A 205 13.38 -2.21 -6.68
CA SER A 205 13.18 -0.77 -6.54
C SER A 205 11.70 -0.39 -6.36
N VAL A 206 10.79 -1.07 -7.08
CA VAL A 206 9.34 -0.88 -6.94
C VAL A 206 8.87 -1.31 -5.56
N TYR A 207 9.32 -2.47 -5.09
CA TYR A 207 9.02 -2.95 -3.73
C TYR A 207 9.51 -1.97 -2.66
N SER A 208 10.77 -1.52 -2.78
CA SER A 208 11.39 -0.58 -1.84
C SER A 208 10.69 0.78 -1.84
N MET A 209 10.25 1.27 -3.01
CA MET A 209 9.48 2.50 -3.14
C MET A 209 8.11 2.37 -2.45
N GLY A 210 7.38 1.30 -2.71
CA GLY A 210 6.09 1.03 -2.07
C GLY A 210 6.21 0.91 -0.56
N PHE A 211 7.26 0.25 -0.07
CA PHE A 211 7.60 0.16 1.35
C PHE A 211 7.85 1.55 1.96
N ALA A 212 8.69 2.36 1.34
CA ALA A 212 9.02 3.70 1.83
C ALA A 212 7.81 4.66 1.81
N MET A 213 6.97 4.60 0.78
CA MET A 213 5.75 5.40 0.67
C MET A 213 4.74 5.07 1.78
N ASN A 214 4.60 3.79 2.14
CA ASN A 214 3.72 3.37 3.22
C ASN A 214 4.17 3.83 4.60
N TRP A 215 5.49 3.79 4.85
CA TRP A 215 6.07 4.40 6.03
C TRP A 215 5.82 5.91 6.08
N LEU A 216 6.08 6.60 4.97
CA LEU A 216 5.83 8.04 4.87
C LEU A 216 4.36 8.37 5.18
N PHE A 217 3.41 7.65 4.59
CA PHE A 217 1.99 7.87 4.85
C PHE A 217 1.63 7.65 6.32
N THR A 218 2.12 6.56 6.92
CA THR A 218 1.92 6.27 8.35
C THR A 218 2.42 7.41 9.23
N PHE A 219 3.62 7.92 8.97
CA PHE A 219 4.17 9.04 9.74
C PHE A 219 3.36 10.32 9.55
N VAL A 220 3.01 10.68 8.32
CA VAL A 220 2.19 11.88 8.06
C VAL A 220 0.84 11.79 8.78
N LEU A 221 0.20 10.62 8.75
CA LEU A 221 -1.10 10.39 9.40
C LEU A 221 -0.99 10.51 10.93
N TRP A 222 0.03 9.90 11.55
CA TRP A 222 0.31 10.03 12.99
C TRP A 222 0.64 11.45 13.42
N HIS A 223 1.49 12.15 12.66
CA HIS A 223 1.84 13.54 12.96
C HIS A 223 0.63 14.48 12.85
N TYR A 224 -0.23 14.26 11.85
CA TYR A 224 -1.49 14.98 11.75
C TYR A 224 -2.41 14.69 12.95
N TYR A 225 -2.53 13.42 13.35
CA TYR A 225 -3.32 13.04 14.53
C TYR A 225 -2.84 13.74 15.80
N TRP A 226 -1.54 13.67 16.13
CA TRP A 226 -1.00 14.29 17.34
C TRP A 226 -1.11 15.82 17.31
N HIS A 227 -1.00 16.44 16.14
CA HIS A 227 -1.25 17.87 16.00
C HIS A 227 -2.70 18.23 16.33
N ARG A 228 -3.67 17.44 15.83
CA ARG A 228 -5.09 17.62 16.13
C ARG A 228 -5.40 17.37 17.60
N GLU A 229 -4.85 16.31 18.19
CA GLU A 229 -5.02 15.97 19.60
C GLU A 229 -4.56 17.11 20.49
N ARG A 230 -3.34 17.64 20.29
CA ARG A 230 -2.84 18.78 21.06
C ARG A 230 -3.70 20.02 20.92
N LYS A 231 -4.19 20.32 19.71
CA LYS A 231 -5.10 21.45 19.50
C LYS A 231 -6.38 21.28 20.33
N LEU A 232 -6.96 20.08 20.34
CA LEU A 232 -8.16 19.79 21.14
C LEU A 232 -7.89 19.84 22.65
N MET A 233 -6.73 19.33 23.10
CA MET A 233 -6.35 19.41 24.51
C MET A 233 -6.07 20.84 24.96
N ALA A 234 -5.54 21.68 24.07
CA ALA A 234 -5.37 23.12 24.32
C ALA A 234 -6.70 23.87 24.36
N GLU A 235 -7.65 23.56 23.47
CA GLU A 235 -9.02 24.11 23.51
C GLU A 235 -9.75 23.73 24.81
N ARG A 236 -9.42 22.57 25.40
CA ARG A 236 -9.92 22.13 26.71
C ARG A 236 -9.18 22.71 27.92
N GLY A 237 -8.15 23.54 27.70
CA GLY A 237 -7.35 24.15 28.76
C GLY A 237 -6.42 23.20 29.51
N ILE A 238 -6.19 21.98 29.00
CA ILE A 238 -5.34 20.96 29.64
C ILE A 238 -3.85 21.22 29.35
N PHE A 239 -3.54 21.77 28.18
CA PHE A 239 -2.19 22.14 27.76
C PHE A 239 -2.15 23.58 27.23
N PRO A 240 -1.01 24.28 27.33
CA PRO A 240 -0.86 25.56 26.64
C PRO A 240 -1.06 25.36 25.12
N PRO A 241 -1.66 26.33 24.41
CA PRO A 241 -1.82 26.26 22.97
C PRO A 241 -0.47 25.98 22.31
N PRO A 242 -0.42 25.18 21.24
CA PRO A 242 0.83 24.93 20.54
C PRO A 242 1.36 26.27 20.03
N GLU A 243 2.36 26.80 20.73
CA GLU A 243 2.94 28.09 20.43
C GLU A 243 3.44 28.06 18.98
N PHE A 244 3.02 29.06 18.21
CA PHE A 244 3.44 29.29 16.84
C PHE A 244 4.93 29.69 16.84
N VAL A 245 5.83 28.69 16.78
CA VAL A 245 7.27 28.90 16.49
C VAL A 245 7.75 27.90 15.44
#